data_AF-A0A644TTK4-F1
#
_entry.id   AF-A0A644TTK4-F1
#
_cell.length_a   1.000
_cell.length_b   1.000
_cell.length_c   1.000
_cell.angle_alpha   90.00
_cell.angle_beta   90.00
_cell.angle_gamma   90.00
#
_symmetry.space_group_name_H-M   'P 1'
#
loop_
_entity.id
_entity.type
_entity.pdbx_description
1 polymer ?
#
loop_
_entity_poly.entity_id
_entity_poly.type
_entity_poly.pdbx_seq_one_letter_code
_entity_poly.pdbx_strand_id
1 'polypeptide(L)'
;MIDKLRKDNFLFGFTVGLASTVVSAIVLLTGLFFFSMTFNDNPKLFLFSFIAPIFLMRWYFKIENIKSARGVLIVIILGLVSLFAYLYSIGLLTTTKL
;
A
#
# COMPACT_ATOMS: atom_id res chain seq x y z
N MET A 1 11.80 18.25 -23.98
CA MET A 1 12.81 18.34 -22.90
C MET A 1 12.42 19.36 -21.81
N ILE A 2 11.14 19.78 -21.73
CA ILE A 2 10.68 20.88 -20.86
C ILE A 2 9.98 20.39 -19.56
N ASP A 3 9.49 19.15 -19.49
CA ASP A 3 8.62 18.68 -18.38
C ASP A 3 9.29 17.73 -17.37
N LYS A 4 10.59 17.44 -17.52
CA LYS A 4 11.30 16.42 -16.73
C LYS A 4 11.50 16.77 -15.25
N LEU A 5 11.23 18.01 -14.82
CA LEU A 5 11.83 18.58 -13.59
C LEU A 5 10.87 19.24 -12.59
N ARG A 6 9.56 19.35 -12.87
CA ARG A 6 8.62 19.97 -11.90
C ARG A 6 7.81 18.96 -11.06
N LYS A 7 7.92 17.66 -11.37
CA LYS A 7 7.09 16.59 -10.80
C LYS A 7 7.73 15.81 -9.66
N ASP A 8 9.02 15.98 -9.39
CA ASP A 8 9.66 15.34 -8.24
C ASP A 8 9.28 16.06 -6.93
N ASN A 9 8.07 15.79 -6.47
CA ASN A 9 7.50 16.36 -5.27
C ASN A 9 7.07 15.24 -4.33
N PHE A 10 7.45 15.36 -3.07
CA PHE A 10 7.03 14.46 -2.01
C PHE A 10 5.50 14.28 -1.98
N LEU A 11 4.74 15.39 -2.04
CA LEU A 11 3.27 15.35 -2.04
C LEU A 11 2.69 14.61 -3.25
N PHE A 12 3.34 14.75 -4.42
CA PHE A 12 2.94 14.02 -5.62
C PHE A 12 3.19 12.51 -5.46
N GLY A 13 4.38 12.13 -4.98
CA GLY A 13 4.69 10.73 -4.68
C GLY A 13 3.75 10.14 -3.64
N PHE A 14 3.44 10.89 -2.58
CA PHE A 14 2.54 10.47 -1.51
C PHE A 14 1.10 10.28 -2.01
N THR A 15 0.55 11.25 -2.75
CA THR A 15 -0.82 11.16 -3.30
C THR A 15 -0.97 10.03 -4.30
N VAL A 16 -0.02 9.87 -5.23
CA VAL A 16 -0.04 8.76 -6.18
C VAL A 16 0.18 7.41 -5.47
N GLY A 17 1.05 7.37 -4.46
CA GLY A 17 1.24 6.21 -3.60
C GLY A 17 -0.05 5.78 -2.92
N LEU A 18 -0.75 6.71 -2.26
CA LEU A 18 -2.05 6.45 -1.63
C LEU A 18 -3.08 5.96 -2.64
N ALA A 19 -3.25 6.68 -3.76
CA ALA A 19 -4.20 6.31 -4.79
C ALA A 19 -3.92 4.89 -5.33
N SER A 20 -2.65 4.56 -5.60
CA SER A 20 -2.27 3.22 -6.07
C SER A 20 -2.56 2.12 -5.04
N THR A 21 -2.33 2.40 -3.75
CA THR A 21 -2.62 1.47 -2.65
C THR A 21 -4.13 1.23 -2.54
N VAL A 22 -4.94 2.28 -2.60
CA VAL A 22 -6.41 2.20 -2.54
C VAL A 22 -6.96 1.42 -3.74
N VAL A 23 -6.48 1.71 -4.94
CA VAL A 23 -6.88 0.98 -6.15
C VAL A 23 -6.51 -0.51 -6.04
N SER A 24 -5.29 -0.83 -5.59
CA SER A 24 -4.89 -2.23 -5.39
C SER A 24 -5.70 -2.92 -4.29
N ALA A 25 -6.06 -2.22 -3.21
CA ALA A 25 -6.94 -2.76 -2.18
C ALA A 25 -8.36 -3.04 -2.71
N ILE A 26 -8.91 -2.16 -3.55
CA ILE A 26 -10.21 -2.39 -4.21
C ILE A 26 -10.16 -3.61 -5.13
N VAL A 27 -9.11 -3.74 -5.95
CA VAL A 27 -8.92 -4.91 -6.81
C VAL A 27 -8.85 -6.19 -5.99
N LEU A 28 -8.13 -6.15 -4.87
CA LEU A 28 -8.03 -7.29 -3.95
C LEU A 28 -9.37 -7.64 -3.30
N LEU A 29 -10.11 -6.64 -2.80
CA LEU A 29 -11.45 -6.81 -2.24
C LEU A 29 -12.42 -7.42 -3.25
N THR A 30 -12.36 -6.95 -4.50
CA THR A 30 -13.18 -7.47 -5.58
C THR A 30 -12.82 -8.92 -5.88
N GLY A 31 -11.52 -9.26 -5.90
CA GLY A 31 -11.07 -10.65 -6.03
C GLY A 31 -11.56 -11.55 -4.90
N LEU A 32 -11.39 -11.11 -3.65
CA LEU A 32 -11.88 -11.81 -2.47
C LEU A 32 -13.39 -12.09 -2.55
N PHE A 33 -14.18 -11.11 -2.98
CA PHE A 33 -15.61 -11.26 -3.19
C PHE A 33 -15.93 -12.36 -4.22
N PHE A 34 -15.24 -12.37 -5.37
CA PHE A 34 -15.45 -13.42 -6.38
C PHE A 34 -15.06 -14.83 -5.90
N PHE A 35 -14.04 -14.95 -5.05
CA PHE A 35 -13.62 -16.22 -4.49
C PHE A 35 -14.35 -16.61 -3.20
N SER A 36 -15.32 -15.83 -2.73
CA SER A 36 -16.04 -16.05 -1.47
C SER A 36 -15.10 -16.22 -0.26
N MET A 37 -13.98 -15.49 -0.26
CA MET A 37 -13.00 -15.49 0.82
C MET A 37 -13.08 -14.18 1.61
N THR A 38 -12.85 -14.24 2.92
CA THR A 38 -12.78 -13.04 3.76
C THR A 38 -11.32 -12.65 4.04
N PHE A 39 -11.11 -11.39 4.39
CA PHE A 39 -9.81 -10.90 4.84
C PHE A 39 -9.29 -11.62 6.09
N ASN A 40 -10.19 -12.15 6.91
CA ASN A 40 -9.83 -12.86 8.14
C ASN A 40 -9.29 -14.26 7.86
N ASP A 41 -9.72 -14.89 6.77
CA ASP A 41 -9.24 -16.23 6.40
C ASP A 41 -7.77 -16.20 5.98
N ASN A 42 -7.37 -15.12 5.30
CA ASN A 42 -6.01 -14.96 4.79
C ASN A 42 -5.54 -13.50 4.90
N PRO A 43 -5.17 -13.02 6.10
CA PRO A 43 -4.80 -11.61 6.30
C PRO A 43 -3.50 -11.23 5.57
N LYS A 44 -2.68 -12.23 5.20
CA LYS A 44 -1.51 -12.05 4.31
C LYS A 44 -1.88 -11.47 2.95
N LEU A 45 -3.13 -11.64 2.50
CA LEU A 45 -3.61 -11.07 1.25
C LEU A 45 -3.56 -9.54 1.26
N PHE A 46 -3.62 -8.89 2.44
CA PHE A 46 -3.43 -7.45 2.52
C PHE A 46 -2.08 -6.97 1.97
N LEU A 47 -1.04 -7.81 2.01
CA LEU A 47 0.27 -7.48 1.44
C LEU A 47 0.22 -7.24 -0.08
N PHE A 48 -0.73 -7.85 -0.79
CA PHE A 48 -0.91 -7.64 -2.23
C PHE A 48 -1.37 -6.22 -2.55
N SER A 49 -2.02 -5.52 -1.62
CA SER A 49 -2.41 -4.11 -1.81
C SER A 49 -1.19 -3.17 -1.95
N PHE A 50 0.00 -3.60 -1.49
CA PHE A 50 1.24 -2.84 -1.61
C PHE A 50 2.04 -3.12 -2.89
N ILE A 51 1.61 -4.06 -3.73
CA ILE A 51 2.37 -4.42 -4.93
C ILE A 51 2.48 -3.22 -5.88
N ALA A 52 1.36 -2.55 -6.19
CA ALA A 52 1.38 -1.37 -7.06
C ALA A 52 2.25 -0.21 -6.53
N PRO A 53 2.13 0.24 -5.27
CA PRO A 53 3.00 1.29 -4.75
C PRO A 53 4.48 0.86 -4.70
N ILE A 54 4.80 -0.41 -4.46
CA ILE A 54 6.21 -0.90 -4.52
C ILE A 54 6.78 -0.78 -5.94
N PHE A 55 6.02 -1.20 -6.96
CA PHE A 55 6.43 -1.02 -8.35
C PHE A 55 6.59 0.45 -8.72
N LEU A 56 5.67 1.29 -8.24
CA LEU A 56 5.69 2.73 -8.48
C LEU A 56 6.91 3.41 -7.83
N MET A 57 7.24 3.05 -6.59
CA MET A 57 8.46 3.48 -5.89
C MET A 57 9.71 3.07 -6.68
N ARG A 58 9.80 1.80 -7.11
CA ARG A 58 10.92 1.30 -7.91
C ARG A 58 11.06 2.07 -9.22
N TRP A 59 9.95 2.36 -9.89
CA TRP A 59 9.94 3.17 -11.10
C TRP A 59 10.47 4.59 -10.84
N TYR A 60 10.02 5.24 -9.76
CA TYR A 60 10.51 6.56 -9.39
C TYR A 60 12.01 6.61 -9.10
N PHE A 61 12.57 5.58 -8.45
CA PHE A 61 14.02 5.47 -8.31
C PHE A 61 14.73 5.31 -9.65
N LYS A 62 14.19 4.52 -10.57
CA LYS A 62 14.78 4.30 -11.90
C LYS A 62 14.85 5.58 -12.74
N ILE A 63 13.90 6.49 -12.58
CA ILE A 63 13.87 7.79 -13.27
C ILE A 63 14.43 8.95 -12.43
N GLU A 64 15.13 8.65 -11.33
CA GLU A 64 15.79 9.61 -10.44
C GLU A 64 14.85 10.61 -9.72
N ASN A 65 13.57 10.27 -9.58
CA ASN A 65 12.57 11.06 -8.83
C ASN A 65 12.57 10.68 -7.34
N ILE A 66 13.62 11.07 -6.62
CA ILE A 66 13.89 10.64 -5.24
C ILE A 66 12.83 11.16 -4.26
N LYS A 67 12.36 12.41 -4.39
CA LYS A 67 11.36 12.97 -3.46
C LYS A 67 10.01 12.25 -3.59
N SER A 68 9.62 11.94 -4.81
CA SER A 68 8.40 11.18 -5.12
C SER A 68 8.50 9.76 -4.60
N ALA A 69 9.66 9.11 -4.80
CA ALA A 69 9.90 7.77 -4.26
C ALA A 69 9.80 7.74 -2.72
N ARG A 70 10.32 8.77 -2.03
CA ARG A 70 10.14 8.93 -0.58
C ARG A 70 8.68 9.09 -0.17
N GLY A 71 7.89 9.85 -0.94
CA GLY A 71 6.45 9.98 -0.73
C GLY A 71 5.74 8.63 -0.75
N VAL A 72 6.05 7.79 -1.73
CA VAL A 72 5.49 6.44 -1.86
C VAL A 72 5.98 5.51 -0.74
N LEU A 73 7.26 5.59 -0.37
CA LEU A 73 7.83 4.82 0.74
C LEU A 73 7.06 5.08 2.04
N ILE A 74 6.73 6.34 2.35
CA ILE A 74 5.98 6.68 3.56
C ILE A 74 4.59 6.04 3.53
N VAL A 75 3.92 6.02 2.38
CA VAL A 75 2.63 5.32 2.24
C VAL A 75 2.75 3.83 2.53
N ILE A 76 3.80 3.18 2.01
CA ILE A 76 4.06 1.75 2.26
C ILE A 76 4.31 1.50 3.76
N ILE A 77 5.15 2.33 4.41
CA ILE A 77 5.45 2.19 5.84
C ILE A 77 4.17 2.39 6.68
N LEU A 78 3.40 3.45 6.42
CA LEU A 78 2.15 3.70 7.13
C LEU A 78 1.17 2.53 6.97
N GLY A 79 1.04 2.00 5.76
CA GLY A 79 0.17 0.85 5.50
C GLY A 79 0.64 -0.43 6.19
N LEU A 80 1.96 -0.67 6.28
CA LEU A 80 2.51 -1.80 7.03
C LEU A 80 2.24 -1.65 8.54
N VAL A 81 2.41 -0.45 9.09
CA VAL A 81 2.08 -0.17 10.50
C VAL A 81 0.59 -0.42 10.76
N SER A 82 -0.29 0.03 9.86
CA SER A 82 -1.74 -0.25 9.95
C SER A 82 -2.04 -1.75 9.89
N LEU A 83 -1.36 -2.51 9.03
CA LEU A 83 -1.50 -3.97 8.97
C LEU A 83 -1.08 -4.63 10.29
N PHE A 84 0.07 -4.24 10.85
CA PHE A 84 0.52 -4.77 12.14
C PHE A 84 -0.47 -4.45 13.27
N ALA A 85 -1.00 -3.22 13.32
CA ALA A 85 -2.02 -2.85 14.29
C ALA A 85 -3.30 -3.69 14.13
N TYR A 86 -3.74 -3.94 12.90
CA TYR A 86 -4.90 -4.79 12.61
C TYR A 86 -4.68 -6.24 13.06
N LEU A 87 -3.55 -6.84 12.68
CA LEU A 87 -3.17 -8.20 13.08
C LEU A 87 -3.05 -8.33 14.59
N TYR A 88 -2.46 -7.34 15.26
CA TYR A 88 -2.35 -7.30 16.72
C TYR A 88 -3.73 -7.22 17.38
N SER A 89 -4.63 -6.38 16.87
CA SER A 89 -6.00 -6.27 17.38
C SER A 89 -6.77 -7.58 17.22
N ILE A 90 -6.67 -8.26 16.07
CA ILE A 90 -7.24 -9.60 15.88
C ILE A 90 -6.68 -10.57 16.92
N GLY A 91 -5.35 -10.62 17.05
CA GLY A 91 -4.66 -11.49 18.00
C GLY A 91 -5.15 -11.30 19.43
N LEU A 92 -5.21 -10.04 19.89
CA LEU A 92 -5.68 -9.68 21.22
C LEU A 92 -7.15 -10.06 21.45
N LEU A 93 -8.02 -9.84 20.45
CA LEU A 93 -9.42 -10.26 20.49
C LEU A 93 -9.59 -11.78 20.58
N THR A 94 -8.75 -12.54 19.86
CA THR A 94 -8.76 -14.00 19.94
C THR A 94 -8.26 -14.53 21.29
N THR A 95 -7.26 -13.90 21.91
CA THR A 95 -6.72 -14.36 23.20
C THR A 95 -7.56 -13.94 24.40
N THR A 96 -8.36 -12.88 24.30
CA THR A 96 -9.23 -12.40 25.39
C THR A 96 -10.63 -13.01 25.38
N LYS A 97 -11.05 -13.62 24.27
CA LYS A 97 -12.31 -14.36 24.13
C LYS A 97 -12.17 -15.88 24.37
N LEU A 98 -10.99 -16.32 24.78
CA LEU A 98 -10.64 -17.71 25.13
C LEU A 98 -10.57 -17.82 26.66
#